data_AF-A0A1G0YYY1-F1
#
_entry.id   AF-A0A1G0YYY1-F1
#
_cell.length_a   1.000
_cell.length_b   1.000
_cell.length_c   1.000
_cell.angle_alpha   90.00
_cell.angle_beta   90.00
_cell.angle_gamma   90.00
#
_symmetry.space_group_name_H-M   'P 1'
#
loop_
_entity.id
_entity.type
_entity.pdbx_description
1 polymer ?
#
loop_
_entity_poly.entity_id
_entity_poly.type
_entity_poly.pdbx_seq_one_letter_code
_entity_poly.pdbx_strand_id
1 'polypeptide(L)' 'MQSTILHTKGSSLMLDKSVLKWLGKQKELLAVIEGDSLIIKKSHSLLDFAQKPESDYLSMQKINREIHKSRRSK' A
#
# COMPACT_ATOMS: atom_id res chain seq x y z
N MET A 1 13.30 -19.65 -0.59
CA MET A 1 12.61 -19.11 -1.79
C MET A 1 11.58 -20.15 -2.21
N GLN A 2 10.30 -19.78 -2.34
CA GLN A 2 9.24 -20.73 -2.71
C GLN A 2 8.86 -20.49 -4.17
N SER A 3 8.97 -21.51 -5.00
CA SER A 3 8.67 -21.46 -6.44
C SER A 3 7.51 -22.39 -6.75
N THR A 4 6.53 -21.90 -7.51
CA THR A 4 5.41 -22.67 -8.05
C THR A 4 5.49 -22.62 -9.57
N ILE A 5 5.18 -23.74 -10.22
CA ILE A 5 5.04 -23.81 -11.68
C ILE A 5 3.62 -23.36 -12.03
N LEU A 6 3.51 -22.37 -12.93
CA LEU A 6 2.23 -21.91 -13.45
C LEU A 6 1.88 -22.68 -14.72
N HIS A 7 0.64 -23.14 -14.82
CA HIS A 7 0.15 -23.83 -16.01
C HIS A 7 -0.77 -22.92 -16.80
N THR A 8 -0.78 -23.06 -18.12
CA THR A 8 -1.71 -22.34 -19.01
C THR A 8 -2.69 -23.30 -19.64
N LYS A 9 -3.97 -22.93 -19.69
CA LYS A 9 -5.02 -23.66 -20.40
C LYS A 9 -5.69 -22.71 -21.39
N GLY A 10 -5.28 -22.78 -22.66
CA GLY A 10 -5.70 -21.82 -23.67
C GLY A 10 -5.25 -20.40 -23.31
N SER A 11 -6.18 -19.46 -23.25
CA SER A 11 -5.95 -18.07 -22.83
C SER A 11 -5.99 -17.85 -21.31
N SER A 12 -6.17 -18.91 -20.52
CA SER A 12 -6.29 -18.83 -19.06
C SER A 12 -5.03 -19.30 -18.36
N LEU A 13 -4.63 -18.58 -17.31
CA LEU A 13 -3.52 -18.95 -16.44
C LEU A 13 -4.06 -19.66 -15.20
N MET A 14 -3.60 -20.88 -14.96
CA MET A 14 -3.99 -21.72 -13.83
C MET A 14 -3.08 -21.39 -12.65
N LEU A 15 -3.71 -20.90 -11.57
CA LEU A 15 -3.02 -20.54 -10.34
C LEU A 15 -3.16 -21.66 -9.31
N ASP A 16 -2.09 -21.91 -8.58
CA ASP A 16 -2.10 -22.83 -7.44
C ASP A 16 -3.07 -22.37 -6.35
N LYS A 17 -3.56 -23.33 -5.56
CA LYS A 17 -4.51 -23.07 -4.46
C LYS A 17 -3.96 -22.08 -3.43
N SER A 18 -2.65 -22.06 -3.20
CA SER A 18 -1.97 -21.09 -2.32
C SER A 18 -2.06 -19.67 -2.86
N VAL A 19 -1.85 -19.49 -4.17
CA VAL A 19 -1.94 -18.19 -4.85
C VAL A 19 -3.39 -17.70 -4.87
N LEU A 20 -4.36 -18.58 -5.13
CA LEU A 20 -5.79 -18.26 -5.05
C LEU A 20 -6.21 -17.81 -3.64
N LYS A 21 -5.73 -18.53 -2.59
CA LYS A 21 -5.95 -18.12 -1.20
C LYS A 21 -5.33 -16.76 -0.90
N TRP A 22 -4.13 -16.50 -1.43
CA TRP A 22 -3.49 -15.21 -1.28
C TRP A 22 -4.29 -14.10 -1.97
N LEU A 23 -4.72 -14.28 -3.22
CA LEU A 23 -5.55 -13.32 -3.96
C LEU A 23 -6.84 -12.96 -3.20
N GLY A 24 -7.47 -13.95 -2.55
CA GLY A 24 -8.68 -13.74 -1.77
C GLY A 24 -9.86 -13.30 -2.64
N LYS A 25 -10.55 -12.22 -2.23
CA LYS A 25 -11.73 -11.68 -2.95
C LYS A 25 -11.39 -10.50 -3.87
N GLN A 26 -10.11 -10.29 -4.17
CA GLN A 26 -9.67 -9.20 -5.04
C GLN A 26 -10.24 -9.39 -6.45
N LYS A 27 -10.95 -8.37 -6.95
CA LYS A 27 -11.52 -8.36 -8.31
C LYS A 27 -10.55 -7.80 -9.34
N GLU A 28 -9.63 -6.97 -8.90
CA GLU A 28 -8.67 -6.28 -9.75
C GLU A 28 -7.26 -6.47 -9.18
N LEU A 29 -6.28 -6.56 -10.08
CA LEU A 29 -4.88 -6.77 -9.77
C LEU A 29 -4.04 -5.82 -10.60
N LEU A 30 -2.89 -5.46 -10.05
CA LEU A 30 -1.87 -4.69 -10.76
C LEU A 30 -0.83 -5.65 -11.32
N ALA A 31 -0.60 -5.56 -12.62
CA ALA A 31 0.44 -6.32 -13.33
C ALA A 31 1.56 -5.36 -13.74
N VAL A 32 2.79 -5.68 -13.37
CA VAL A 32 4.00 -4.92 -13.72
C VAL A 32 4.96 -5.84 -14.44
N ILE A 33 5.46 -5.43 -15.60
CA ILE A 33 6.49 -6.15 -16.35
C ILE A 33 7.83 -5.48 -16.05
N GLU A 34 8.79 -6.23 -15.52
CA GLU A 34 10.13 -5.78 -15.17
C GLU A 34 11.16 -6.76 -15.77
N GLY A 35 11.75 -6.38 -16.90
CA GLY A 35 12.58 -7.28 -17.70
C GLY A 35 11.81 -8.52 -18.11
N ASP A 36 12.33 -9.70 -17.75
CA ASP A 36 11.69 -11.00 -18.02
C ASP A 36 10.69 -11.43 -16.94
N SER A 37 10.38 -10.55 -15.99
CA SER A 37 9.50 -10.85 -14.86
C SER A 37 8.13 -10.20 -15.00
N LEU A 38 7.08 -10.98 -14.74
CA LEU A 38 5.72 -10.46 -14.50
C LEU A 38 5.43 -10.46 -13.00
N ILE A 39 5.25 -9.28 -12.43
CA ILE A 39 4.94 -9.08 -11.02
C ILE A 39 3.46 -8.76 -10.88
N ILE A 40 2.73 -9.57 -10.12
CA ILE A 40 1.31 -9.38 -9.83
C ILE A 40 1.15 -8.91 -8.38
N LYS A 41 0.48 -7.78 -8.19
CA LYS A 41 0.19 -7.19 -6.87
C LYS A 41 -1.30 -7.03 -6.67
N LYS A 42 -1.75 -7.09 -5.41
CA LYS A 42 -3.13 -6.70 -5.07
C LYS A 42 -3.31 -5.21 -5.29
N SER A 43 -4.46 -4.82 -5.81
CA SER A 43 -4.84 -3.42 -5.84
C SER A 43 -5.08 -2.95 -4.40
N HIS A 44 -4.36 -1.90 -4.01
CA HIS A 44 -4.53 -1.22 -2.73
C HIS A 44 -5.07 0.18 -2.99
N SER A 45 -6.01 0.64 -2.16
CA SER A 45 -6.48 2.02 -2.23
C SER A 45 -5.40 2.94 -1.68
N LEU A 46 -5.23 4.14 -2.25
CA LEU A 46 -4.39 5.17 -1.63
C LEU A 46 -4.86 5.52 -0.21
N LEU A 47 -6.15 5.33 0.08
CA LEU A 47 -6.71 5.49 1.41
C LEU A 47 -6.20 4.44 2.40
N ASP A 48 -5.76 3.26 1.94
CA ASP A 48 -5.12 2.25 2.79
C ASP A 48 -3.73 2.70 3.25
N PHE A 49 -3.11 3.62 2.50
CA PHE A 49 -1.82 4.25 2.84
C PHE A 49 -1.97 5.62 3.50
N ALA A 50 -3.17 6.21 3.45
CA ALA A 50 -3.51 7.42 4.19
C ALA A 50 -3.58 7.06 5.68
N GLN A 51 -2.41 6.97 6.31
CA GLN A 51 -2.32 6.94 7.76
C GLN A 51 -3.08 8.16 8.30
N LYS A 52 -3.89 7.95 9.35
CA LYS A 52 -4.39 9.08 10.15
C LYS A 52 -3.18 9.98 10.43
N PRO A 53 -3.27 11.29 10.18
CA PRO A 53 -2.13 12.17 10.39
C PRO A 53 -1.56 11.89 11.78
N GLU A 54 -0.28 11.52 11.82
CA GLU A 54 0.43 11.35 13.08
C GLU A 54 0.17 12.59 13.92
N SER A 55 -0.04 12.38 15.22
CA SER A 55 -0.37 13.38 16.24
C SER A 55 0.61 14.56 16.35
N ASP A 56 1.63 14.58 15.50
CA ASP A 56 2.79 15.46 15.52
C ASP A 56 2.55 16.77 14.74
N TYR A 57 1.42 16.89 14.04
CA TYR A 57 0.96 18.20 13.59
C TYR A 57 0.45 18.99 14.80
N LEU A 58 1.24 19.97 15.24
CA LEU A 58 0.79 20.96 16.22
C LEU A 58 -0.44 21.68 15.67
N SER A 59 -1.54 21.66 16.41
CA SER A 59 -2.70 22.47 16.06
C SER A 59 -2.31 23.96 15.98
N MET A 60 -2.99 24.73 15.14
CA MET A 60 -2.76 26.18 15.01
C MET A 60 -2.82 26.90 16.37
N GLN A 61 -3.61 26.39 17.31
CA GLN A 61 -3.67 26.88 18.69
C GLN A 61 -2.38 26.62 19.48
N LYS A 62 -1.77 25.43 19.33
CA LYS A 62 -0.46 25.10 19.93
C LYS A 62 0.65 25.96 19.32
N ILE A 63 0.65 26.13 17.99
CA ILE A 63 1.60 27.00 17.27
C ILE A 63 1.50 28.44 17.79
N ASN A 64 0.28 28.99 17.87
CA ASN A 64 0.06 30.34 18.39
C ASN A 64 0.56 30.49 19.83
N ARG A 65 0.26 29.54 20.72
CA ARG A 65 0.73 29.58 22.11
C ARG A 65 2.26 29.63 22.20
N GLU A 66 2.97 28.85 21.40
CA GLU A 66 4.44 28.77 21.47
C GLU A 66 5.12 30.01 20.88
N ILE A 67 4.55 30.60 19.82
CA ILE A 67 4.99 31.91 19.31
C ILE A 67 4.79 33.01 20.36
N HIS A 68 3.65 33.02 21.05
CA HIS A 68 3.37 34.02 22.09
C HIS A 68 4.25 33.86 23.34
N LYS A 69 4.55 32.62 23.76
CA LYS A 69 5.52 32.39 24.84
C LYS A 69 6.91 32.91 24.49
N SER A 70 7.39 32.60 23.27
CA SER A 70 8.71 33.02 22.79
C SER A 70 8.85 34.55 22.69
N ARG A 71 7.74 35.27 22.49
CA ARG A 71 7.69 36.75 22.49
C ARG A 71 7.69 37.37 23.89
N ARG A 72 7.27 36.63 24.93
CA ARG A 72 7.24 37.11 26.32
C ARG A 72 8.53 36.83 27.08
N SER A 73 9.43 35.99 26.53
CA SER A 73 10.73 35.69 27.12
C SER A 73 11.87 36.53 26.52
N LYS A 74 11.56 37.58 25.77
CA LYS A 74 12.45 38.67 25.39
C LYS A 74 12.00 39.93 26.13
#